data_AF-A0A849SK28-F1
#
_entry.id   AF-A0A849SK28-F1
#
_cell.length_a   1.000
_cell.length_b   1.000
_cell.length_c   1.000
_cell.angle_alpha   90.00
_cell.angle_beta   90.00
_cell.angle_gamma   90.00
#
_symmetry.space_group_name_H-M   'P 1'
#
loop_
_entity.id
_entity.type
_entity.pdbx_description
1 polymer ?
#
loop_
_entity_poly.entity_id
_entity_poly.type
_entity_poly.pdbx_seq_one_letter_code
_entity_poly.pdbx_strand_id
1 'polypeptide(L)'
;MNKKIPQFIKNFFIATTLASSLFGCASTGIQSKSGEQVNDTFTVLSSGDARLTCGVSCSGAWGSSRRKQKGFYENELWNDLALEVAKVGFASDQSYFYLGRAAEGLGYRDAARTYYKLALSGVHKCAGWPFNNCDGLNFPEDINSRLIPLTSEVAREAAEKSTREAAEKSTREAAERSTREAAEKSTRKNNNKSEKKSTNKIARIVVTKPTNEQTEVKYIEPPVSEQPNAVTPNSVDGPFGLSWGSTESKVKSMGVTLIKTTSSGNVNVYTSTSLPKNISFAESYTLLFNPSQGLQKVTVVSKNINNDITGREGKELYETVKSQLTTKYSTPPKSTELTGLKLWKEYDEFYQCLKYSGCGLWVSLWEAPNPIALELKGINRGTGFLRLTYEGPAWSQIVDDNKNQSSKEDASAL
;
A
#
# COMPACT_ATOMS: atom_id res chain seq x y z
N MET A 1 41.27 -31.72 44.47
CA MET A 1 42.41 -30.92 43.95
C MET A 1 41.85 -29.69 43.23
N ASN A 2 41.78 -28.54 43.93
CA ASN A 2 41.36 -27.27 43.33
C ASN A 2 42.60 -26.55 42.77
N LYS A 3 42.81 -26.61 41.45
CA LYS A 3 43.86 -25.81 40.79
C LYS A 3 43.37 -24.38 40.67
N LYS A 4 43.98 -23.46 41.43
CA LYS A 4 43.80 -22.01 41.29
C LYS A 4 44.40 -21.57 39.95
N ILE A 5 43.58 -21.01 39.08
CA ILE A 5 44.00 -20.40 37.80
C ILE A 5 44.75 -19.10 38.10
N PRO A 6 45.93 -18.83 37.46
CA PRO A 6 46.74 -17.64 37.71
C PRO A 6 46.02 -16.33 37.35
N GLN A 7 46.15 -15.32 38.21
CA GLN A 7 45.50 -14.00 38.11
C GLN A 7 45.81 -13.25 36.80
N PHE A 8 46.95 -13.54 36.16
CA PHE A 8 47.35 -12.91 34.89
C PHE A 8 46.42 -13.25 33.70
N ILE A 9 45.83 -14.45 33.69
CA ILE A 9 44.89 -14.88 32.62
C ILE A 9 43.55 -14.14 32.74
N LYS A 10 43.14 -13.74 33.95
CA LYS A 10 41.92 -12.94 34.16
C LYS A 10 42.03 -11.54 33.55
N ASN A 11 43.20 -10.90 33.63
CA ASN A 11 43.37 -9.54 33.11
C ASN A 11 43.52 -9.50 31.58
N PHE A 12 43.99 -10.57 30.95
CA PHE A 12 44.05 -10.67 29.48
C PHE A 12 42.66 -10.85 28.84
N PHE A 13 41.74 -11.54 29.52
CA PHE A 13 40.34 -11.71 29.08
C PHE A 13 39.44 -10.48 29.34
N ILE A 14 39.78 -9.64 30.33
CA ILE A 14 39.02 -8.42 30.64
C ILE A 14 39.40 -7.26 29.69
N ALA A 15 40.64 -7.23 29.19
CA ALA A 15 41.08 -6.18 28.26
C ALA A 15 40.65 -6.40 26.79
N THR A 16 40.27 -7.61 26.40
CA THR A 16 39.76 -7.92 25.04
C THR A 16 38.24 -7.88 24.92
N THR A 17 37.51 -7.81 26.04
CA THR A 17 36.03 -7.76 26.05
C THR A 17 35.44 -6.34 26.00
N LEU A 18 36.25 -5.28 26.16
CA LEU A 18 35.76 -3.90 26.16
C LEU A 18 35.90 -3.13 24.83
N ALA A 19 36.42 -3.75 23.77
CA ALA A 19 36.66 -3.09 22.47
C ALA A 19 35.87 -3.70 21.29
N SER A 20 34.90 -4.59 21.54
CA SER A 20 34.11 -5.25 20.47
C SER A 20 32.65 -4.81 20.39
N SER A 21 32.23 -3.86 21.23
CA SER A 21 30.85 -3.39 21.32
C SER A 21 30.75 -1.97 20.80
N LEU A 22 30.66 -1.77 19.47
CA LEU A 22 30.00 -0.61 18.81
C LEU A 22 30.10 -0.58 17.27
N PHE A 23 30.71 -1.57 16.59
CA PHE A 23 30.46 -1.74 15.14
C PHE A 23 29.13 -2.46 14.95
N GLY A 24 28.02 -1.75 15.15
CA GLY A 24 26.75 -2.20 14.62
C GLY A 24 26.93 -2.42 13.12
N CYS A 25 26.78 -3.66 12.66
CA CYS A 25 26.75 -4.01 11.24
C CYS A 25 25.51 -3.36 10.62
N ALA A 26 25.56 -2.04 10.41
CA ALA A 26 24.53 -1.31 9.72
C ALA A 26 24.58 -1.75 8.25
N SER A 27 23.56 -2.49 7.82
CA SER A 27 23.35 -2.67 6.40
C SER A 27 23.21 -1.29 5.77
N THR A 28 24.00 -1.04 4.74
CA THR A 28 23.90 0.17 3.93
C THR A 28 22.73 0.10 2.95
N GLY A 29 21.91 -0.95 3.00
CA GLY A 29 20.76 -1.13 2.13
C GLY A 29 21.15 -1.36 0.67
N ILE A 30 20.21 -1.07 -0.23
CA ILE A 30 20.37 -1.20 -1.67
C ILE A 30 20.96 0.07 -2.27
N GLN A 31 21.82 -0.10 -3.27
CA GLN A 31 22.41 1.01 -4.02
C GLN A 31 21.99 0.97 -5.48
N SER A 32 22.15 2.09 -6.18
CA SER A 32 22.06 2.12 -7.64
C SER A 32 23.28 1.45 -8.27
N LYS A 33 23.26 1.29 -9.59
CA LYS A 33 24.42 0.84 -10.37
C LYS A 33 25.62 1.80 -10.28
N SER A 34 25.40 3.09 -10.00
CA SER A 34 26.45 4.09 -9.75
C SER A 34 26.99 4.06 -8.32
N GLY A 35 26.41 3.27 -7.41
CA GLY A 35 26.79 3.20 -6.00
C GLY A 35 26.11 4.23 -5.11
N GLU A 36 25.12 4.96 -5.63
CA GLU A 36 24.34 5.92 -4.84
C GLU A 36 23.36 5.21 -3.92
N GLN A 37 23.13 5.80 -2.74
CA GLN A 37 22.10 5.36 -1.81
C GLN A 37 20.71 5.66 -2.35
N VAL A 38 19.80 4.70 -2.23
CA VAL A 38 18.47 4.79 -2.83
C VAL A 38 17.40 4.76 -1.74
N ASN A 39 16.56 5.79 -1.71
CA ASN A 39 15.45 5.87 -0.77
C ASN A 39 14.21 5.11 -1.27
N ASP A 40 13.98 5.08 -2.58
CA ASP A 40 12.89 4.32 -3.19
C ASP A 40 13.42 3.07 -3.91
N THR A 41 13.20 1.93 -3.27
CA THR A 41 13.62 0.61 -3.80
C THR A 41 12.99 0.33 -5.16
N PHE A 42 11.76 0.76 -5.43
CA PHE A 42 11.05 0.38 -6.66
C PHE A 42 11.56 1.12 -7.89
N THR A 43 12.08 2.34 -7.72
CA THR A 43 12.74 3.08 -8.79
C THR A 43 13.92 2.28 -9.37
N VAL A 44 14.81 1.74 -8.53
CA VAL A 44 15.95 0.94 -9.01
C VAL A 44 15.57 -0.50 -9.32
N LEU A 45 14.57 -1.07 -8.63
CA LEU A 45 14.06 -2.40 -8.93
C LEU A 45 13.58 -2.48 -10.38
N SER A 46 12.69 -1.55 -10.77
CA SER A 46 12.04 -1.55 -12.08
C SER A 46 13.01 -1.32 -13.25
N SER A 47 14.10 -0.57 -13.03
CA SER A 47 15.11 -0.32 -14.06
C SER A 47 16.16 -1.43 -14.20
N GLY A 48 16.28 -2.33 -13.22
CA GLY A 48 17.35 -3.32 -13.18
C GLY A 48 18.67 -2.79 -12.59
N ASP A 49 18.68 -1.57 -12.03
CA ASP A 49 19.89 -0.91 -11.53
C ASP A 49 20.19 -1.21 -10.06
N ALA A 50 19.31 -1.92 -9.36
CA ALA A 50 19.49 -2.18 -7.96
C ALA A 50 20.72 -3.09 -7.71
N ARG A 51 21.59 -2.70 -6.78
CA ARG A 51 22.81 -3.43 -6.43
C ARG A 51 22.85 -3.69 -4.93
N LEU A 52 22.93 -4.96 -4.59
CA LEU A 52 23.23 -5.45 -3.25
C LEU A 52 24.75 -5.39 -3.09
N THR A 53 25.24 -4.52 -2.23
CA THR A 53 26.68 -4.27 -2.04
C THR A 53 27.19 -4.70 -0.69
N CYS A 54 26.31 -5.09 0.23
CA CYS A 54 26.74 -5.57 1.53
C CYS A 54 27.30 -6.99 1.42
N GLY A 55 28.56 -7.15 1.84
CA GLY A 55 29.24 -8.43 1.91
C GLY A 55 28.99 -9.16 3.23
N VAL A 56 29.99 -9.89 3.72
CA VAL A 56 29.92 -10.75 4.92
C VAL A 56 29.41 -10.01 6.17
N SER A 57 29.61 -8.70 6.28
CA SER A 57 29.08 -7.88 7.39
C SER A 57 27.55 -7.97 7.53
N CYS A 58 26.81 -8.18 6.44
CA CYS A 58 25.36 -8.37 6.47
C CYS A 58 24.91 -9.83 6.54
N SER A 59 25.82 -10.80 6.62
CA SER A 59 25.46 -12.23 6.62
C SER A 59 24.54 -12.61 7.79
N GLY A 60 24.71 -11.99 8.97
CA GLY A 60 23.83 -12.20 10.12
C GLY A 60 22.41 -11.66 9.91
N ALA A 61 22.29 -10.44 9.38
CA ALA A 61 21.00 -9.82 9.05
C ALA A 61 20.29 -10.57 7.91
N TRP A 62 21.05 -11.00 6.91
CA TRP A 62 20.56 -11.89 5.87
C TRP A 62 20.05 -13.18 6.47
N GLY A 63 20.87 -13.88 7.24
CA GLY A 63 20.54 -15.15 7.89
C GLY A 63 19.25 -15.10 8.72
N SER A 64 19.01 -14.01 9.47
CA SER A 64 17.79 -13.81 10.25
C SER A 64 16.56 -13.45 9.40
N SER A 65 16.74 -12.81 8.25
CA SER A 65 15.65 -12.45 7.33
C SER A 65 15.27 -13.55 6.33
N ARG A 66 16.08 -14.61 6.16
CA ARG A 66 15.89 -15.63 5.10
C ARG A 66 14.51 -16.28 5.11
N ARG A 67 14.02 -16.69 6.29
CA ARG A 67 12.69 -17.32 6.41
C ARG A 67 11.57 -16.37 5.97
N LYS A 68 11.70 -15.09 6.32
CA LYS A 68 10.77 -14.04 5.92
C LYS A 68 10.79 -13.82 4.40
N GLN A 69 11.98 -13.71 3.81
CA GLN A 69 12.14 -13.58 2.35
C GLN A 69 11.60 -14.81 1.60
N LYS A 70 11.91 -16.02 2.06
CA LYS A 70 11.35 -17.26 1.50
C LYS A 70 9.83 -17.22 1.51
N GLY A 71 9.26 -16.85 2.64
CA GLY A 71 7.82 -16.85 2.75
C GLY A 71 7.16 -15.75 1.88
N PHE A 72 7.77 -14.57 1.72
CA PHE A 72 7.32 -13.61 0.70
C PHE A 72 7.38 -14.18 -0.71
N TYR A 73 8.45 -14.93 -1.03
CA TYR A 73 8.60 -15.60 -2.32
C TYR A 73 7.53 -16.68 -2.56
N GLU A 74 7.29 -17.57 -1.59
CA GLU A 74 6.32 -18.67 -1.69
C GLU A 74 4.86 -18.18 -1.80
N ASN A 75 4.58 -16.98 -1.28
CA ASN A 75 3.26 -16.37 -1.30
C ASN A 75 3.10 -15.28 -2.37
N GLU A 76 4.06 -15.16 -3.29
CA GLU A 76 4.02 -14.21 -4.42
C GLU A 76 3.89 -12.73 -4.00
N LEU A 77 4.41 -12.40 -2.81
CA LEU A 77 4.37 -11.05 -2.25
C LEU A 77 5.54 -10.21 -2.76
N TRP A 78 5.54 -9.94 -4.07
CA TRP A 78 6.69 -9.39 -4.79
C TRP A 78 7.19 -8.04 -4.26
N ASN A 79 6.28 -7.17 -3.85
CA ASN A 79 6.63 -5.87 -3.25
C ASN A 79 7.37 -6.07 -1.92
N ASP A 80 6.83 -6.89 -1.02
CA ASP A 80 7.42 -7.17 0.29
C ASP A 80 8.75 -7.93 0.16
N LEU A 81 8.84 -8.85 -0.81
CA LEU A 81 10.08 -9.55 -1.14
C LEU A 81 11.18 -8.57 -1.56
N ALA A 82 10.89 -7.66 -2.50
CA ALA A 82 11.86 -6.68 -2.98
C ALA A 82 12.33 -5.75 -1.85
N LEU A 83 11.40 -5.24 -1.04
CA LEU A 83 11.71 -4.35 0.07
C LEU A 83 12.59 -5.03 1.12
N GLU A 84 12.30 -6.29 1.49
CA GLU A 84 13.08 -7.00 2.49
C GLU A 84 14.48 -7.36 1.98
N VAL A 85 14.61 -7.79 0.72
CA VAL A 85 15.92 -8.06 0.09
C VAL A 85 16.74 -6.76 0.01
N ALA A 86 16.12 -5.67 -0.41
CA ALA A 86 16.77 -4.37 -0.53
C ALA A 86 17.23 -3.80 0.83
N LYS A 87 16.38 -3.93 1.86
CA LYS A 87 16.70 -3.52 3.23
C LYS A 87 17.93 -4.26 3.77
N VAL A 88 18.05 -5.56 3.47
CA VAL A 88 19.20 -6.37 3.92
C VAL A 88 20.44 -6.07 3.10
N GLY A 89 20.31 -5.90 1.77
CA GLY A 89 21.41 -5.48 0.90
C GLY A 89 22.51 -6.53 0.69
N PHE A 90 22.32 -7.79 1.12
CA PHE A 90 23.35 -8.83 1.10
C PHE A 90 23.52 -9.46 -0.29
N ALA A 91 24.73 -9.39 -0.83
CA ALA A 91 25.06 -9.75 -2.20
C ALA A 91 25.27 -11.26 -2.43
N SER A 92 24.20 -12.06 -2.32
CA SER A 92 24.22 -13.49 -2.63
C SER A 92 23.43 -13.88 -3.88
N ASP A 93 23.70 -15.07 -4.40
CA ASP A 93 22.90 -15.71 -5.44
C ASP A 93 21.41 -15.78 -5.07
N GLN A 94 21.08 -16.19 -3.85
CA GLN A 94 19.71 -16.25 -3.35
C GLN A 94 19.05 -14.86 -3.29
N SER A 95 19.75 -13.85 -2.76
CA SER A 95 19.19 -12.50 -2.66
C SER A 95 18.90 -11.90 -4.03
N TYR A 96 19.83 -12.03 -4.98
CA TYR A 96 19.60 -11.56 -6.36
C TYR A 96 18.55 -12.40 -7.09
N PHE A 97 18.46 -13.70 -6.82
CA PHE A 97 17.37 -14.54 -7.34
C PHE A 97 16.01 -14.03 -6.85
N TYR A 98 15.86 -13.74 -5.55
CA TYR A 98 14.64 -13.16 -5.00
C TYR A 98 14.31 -11.78 -5.57
N LEU A 99 15.33 -10.94 -5.80
CA LEU A 99 15.14 -9.66 -6.47
C LEU A 99 14.66 -9.84 -7.93
N GLY A 100 15.19 -10.84 -8.63
CA GLY A 100 14.73 -11.26 -9.96
C GLY A 100 13.29 -11.77 -9.95
N ARG A 101 12.92 -12.61 -8.99
CA ARG A 101 11.55 -13.12 -8.80
C ARG A 101 10.56 -11.99 -8.52
N ALA A 102 10.93 -11.04 -7.66
CA ALA A 102 10.10 -9.88 -7.36
C ALA A 102 9.92 -8.99 -8.60
N ALA A 103 11.00 -8.66 -9.31
CA ALA A 103 10.92 -7.89 -10.55
C ALA A 103 10.07 -8.59 -11.61
N GLU A 104 10.23 -9.90 -11.77
CA GLU A 104 9.46 -10.71 -12.71
C GLU A 104 7.96 -10.71 -12.36
N GLY A 105 7.62 -10.96 -11.09
CA GLY A 105 6.24 -10.97 -10.61
C GLY A 105 5.53 -9.61 -10.68
N LEU A 106 6.28 -8.51 -10.67
CA LEU A 106 5.78 -7.15 -10.89
C LEU A 106 5.76 -6.74 -12.38
N GLY A 107 6.17 -7.62 -13.29
CA GLY A 107 6.17 -7.37 -14.74
C GLY A 107 7.41 -6.66 -15.29
N TYR A 108 8.43 -6.39 -14.47
CA TYR A 108 9.69 -5.77 -14.89
C TYR A 108 10.65 -6.80 -15.51
N ARG A 109 10.29 -7.34 -16.68
CA ARG A 109 11.00 -8.47 -17.33
C ARG A 109 12.48 -8.20 -17.61
N ASP A 110 12.82 -7.02 -18.12
CA ASP A 110 14.21 -6.64 -18.39
C ASP A 110 15.06 -6.54 -17.11
N ALA A 111 14.47 -5.99 -16.04
CA ALA A 111 15.10 -5.91 -14.74
C ALA A 111 15.28 -7.30 -14.13
N ALA A 112 14.26 -8.16 -14.18
CA ALA A 112 14.34 -9.54 -13.71
C ALA A 112 15.49 -10.31 -14.36
N ARG A 113 15.63 -10.21 -15.70
CA ARG A 113 16.75 -10.79 -16.45
C ARG A 113 18.09 -10.29 -15.93
N THR A 114 18.19 -9.00 -15.62
CA THR A 114 19.41 -8.40 -15.06
C THR A 114 19.74 -8.99 -13.69
N TYR A 115 18.76 -9.09 -12.79
CA TYR A 115 18.96 -9.66 -11.46
C TYR A 115 19.28 -11.15 -11.47
N TYR A 116 18.67 -11.94 -12.36
CA TYR A 116 19.05 -13.35 -12.54
C TYR A 116 20.49 -13.51 -13.03
N LYS A 117 20.96 -12.65 -13.94
CA LYS A 117 22.37 -12.64 -14.34
C LYS A 117 23.28 -12.26 -13.17
N LEU A 118 22.87 -11.28 -12.35
CA LEU A 118 23.60 -10.91 -11.13
C LEU A 118 23.66 -12.08 -10.13
N ALA A 119 22.57 -12.84 -9.98
CA ALA A 119 22.52 -14.04 -9.13
C ALA A 119 23.53 -15.11 -9.57
N LEU A 120 23.62 -15.39 -10.87
CA LEU A 120 24.63 -16.31 -11.42
C LEU A 120 26.06 -15.83 -11.12
N SER A 121 26.30 -14.52 -11.24
CA SER A 121 27.60 -13.89 -10.95
C SER A 121 27.87 -13.61 -9.46
N GLY A 122 26.92 -13.93 -8.57
CA GLY A 122 27.01 -13.57 -7.16
C GLY A 122 28.22 -14.21 -6.48
N VAL A 123 28.99 -13.39 -5.76
CA VAL A 123 30.22 -13.82 -5.06
C VAL A 123 29.89 -14.70 -3.86
N HIS A 124 28.81 -14.39 -3.14
CA HIS A 124 28.34 -15.20 -2.01
C HIS A 124 27.30 -16.22 -2.49
N LYS A 125 27.53 -17.49 -2.17
CA LYS A 125 26.62 -18.59 -2.47
C LYS A 125 25.84 -18.96 -1.21
N CYS A 126 24.53 -19.17 -1.33
CA CYS A 126 23.72 -19.67 -0.21
C CYS A 126 24.03 -21.14 0.11
N ALA A 127 24.49 -21.91 -0.88
CA ALA A 127 24.95 -23.28 -0.71
C ALA A 127 26.46 -23.28 -0.47
N GLY A 128 26.89 -23.89 0.63
CA GLY A 128 28.30 -24.13 0.93
C GLY A 128 28.49 -25.47 1.64
N TRP A 129 29.72 -25.97 1.63
CA TRP A 129 30.09 -27.09 2.49
C TRP A 129 30.44 -26.56 3.89
N PRO A 130 29.83 -27.04 4.99
CA PRO A 130 28.82 -28.12 5.09
C PRO A 130 27.35 -27.64 5.18
N PHE A 131 27.07 -26.34 5.07
CA PHE A 131 25.74 -25.76 5.30
C PHE A 131 25.06 -25.30 4.00
N ASN A 132 23.89 -25.87 3.69
CA ASN A 132 23.00 -25.36 2.64
C ASN A 132 21.95 -24.43 3.26
N ASN A 133 22.07 -23.13 2.96
CA ASN A 133 21.17 -22.08 3.40
C ASN A 133 20.29 -21.53 2.26
N CYS A 134 20.15 -22.26 1.15
CA CYS A 134 19.31 -21.84 0.03
C CYS A 134 17.81 -22.09 0.25
N ASP A 135 17.44 -22.62 1.42
CA ASP A 135 16.06 -22.88 1.84
C ASP A 135 15.23 -23.76 0.87
N GLY A 136 15.90 -24.67 0.16
CA GLY A 136 15.29 -25.58 -0.82
C GLY A 136 15.45 -25.15 -2.27
N LEU A 137 16.03 -23.97 -2.53
CA LEU A 137 16.43 -23.54 -3.87
C LEU A 137 17.72 -24.25 -4.30
N ASN A 138 17.78 -24.59 -5.58
CA ASN A 138 18.91 -25.24 -6.24
C ASN A 138 19.50 -24.27 -7.27
N PHE A 139 20.68 -23.72 -6.96
CA PHE A 139 21.40 -22.86 -7.87
C PHE A 139 22.58 -23.59 -8.52
N PRO A 140 22.79 -23.41 -9.83
CA PRO A 140 22.17 -22.40 -10.71
C PRO A 140 20.85 -22.81 -11.41
N GLU A 141 20.34 -24.01 -11.19
CA GLU A 141 19.20 -24.59 -11.92
C GLU A 141 17.94 -23.71 -11.87
N ASP A 142 17.53 -23.27 -10.67
CA ASP A 142 16.34 -22.45 -10.48
C ASP A 142 16.47 -21.10 -11.18
N ILE A 143 17.66 -20.51 -11.21
CA ILE A 143 17.91 -19.26 -11.93
C ILE A 143 17.73 -19.48 -13.44
N ASN A 144 18.37 -20.53 -13.99
CA ASN A 144 18.31 -20.81 -15.41
C ASN A 144 16.89 -21.17 -15.87
N SER A 145 16.10 -21.84 -15.03
CA SER A 145 14.70 -22.18 -15.30
C SER A 145 13.83 -20.93 -15.57
N ARG A 146 14.19 -19.78 -14.98
CA ARG A 146 13.50 -18.50 -15.19
C ARG A 146 14.15 -17.64 -16.28
N LEU A 147 15.49 -17.59 -16.27
CA LEU A 147 16.25 -16.70 -17.14
C LEU A 147 16.13 -17.06 -18.63
N ILE A 148 16.11 -18.35 -18.97
CA ILE A 148 16.08 -18.81 -20.37
C ILE A 148 14.77 -18.40 -21.08
N PRO A 149 13.58 -18.71 -20.55
CA PRO A 149 12.31 -18.26 -21.15
C PRO A 149 12.18 -16.74 -21.22
N LEU A 150 12.56 -16.02 -20.16
CA LEU A 150 12.51 -14.55 -20.18
C LEU A 150 13.41 -13.94 -21.26
N THR A 151 14.56 -14.56 -21.53
CA THR A 151 15.47 -14.07 -22.57
C THR A 151 14.88 -14.23 -23.97
N SER A 152 14.19 -15.33 -24.25
CA SER A 152 13.54 -15.53 -25.55
C SER A 152 12.32 -14.63 -25.74
N GLU A 153 11.52 -14.41 -24.69
CA GLU A 153 10.38 -13.51 -24.73
C GLU A 153 10.79 -12.06 -25.01
N VAL A 154 11.77 -11.54 -24.27
CA VAL A 154 12.26 -10.17 -24.48
C VAL A 154 12.88 -10.00 -25.87
N ALA A 155 13.61 -11.01 -26.37
CA ALA A 155 14.17 -10.95 -27.71
C ALA A 155 13.09 -10.88 -28.79
N ARG A 156 11.99 -11.63 -28.62
CA ARG A 156 10.83 -11.59 -29.53
C ARG A 156 10.14 -10.24 -29.49
N GLU A 157 9.88 -9.68 -28.31
CA GLU A 157 9.26 -8.36 -28.16
C GLU A 157 10.11 -7.25 -28.80
N ALA A 158 11.43 -7.30 -28.63
CA ALA A 158 12.36 -6.36 -29.26
C ALA A 158 12.35 -6.48 -30.81
N ALA A 159 12.28 -7.70 -31.34
CA ALA A 159 12.18 -7.94 -32.79
C ALA A 159 10.84 -7.46 -33.36
N GLU A 160 9.73 -7.71 -32.67
CA GLU A 160 8.41 -7.22 -33.08
C GLU A 160 8.36 -5.69 -33.07
N LYS A 161 8.93 -5.05 -32.04
CA LYS A 161 9.00 -3.59 -31.94
C LYS A 161 9.83 -2.99 -33.08
N SER A 162 11.01 -3.52 -33.36
CA SER A 162 11.86 -3.02 -34.45
C SER A 162 11.19 -3.18 -35.82
N THR A 163 10.43 -4.27 -36.02
CA THR A 163 9.67 -4.51 -37.25
C THR A 163 8.54 -3.48 -37.41
N ARG A 164 7.83 -3.13 -36.33
CA ARG A 164 6.78 -2.09 -36.35
C ARG A 164 7.36 -0.70 -36.61
N GLU A 165 8.44 -0.34 -35.94
CA GLU A 165 9.12 0.96 -36.14
C GLU A 165 9.65 1.10 -37.58
N ALA A 166 10.20 0.02 -38.15
CA ALA A 166 10.62 -0.01 -39.55
C ALA A 166 9.43 0.12 -40.52
N ALA A 167 8.32 -0.57 -40.24
CA ALA A 167 7.11 -0.48 -41.05
C ALA A 167 6.50 0.94 -41.02
N GLU A 168 6.43 1.57 -39.84
CA GLU A 168 5.96 2.96 -39.68
C GLU A 168 6.85 3.98 -40.39
N LYS A 169 8.17 3.81 -40.30
CA LYS A 169 9.12 4.66 -41.02
C LYS A 169 8.93 4.53 -42.54
N SER A 170 8.79 3.30 -43.04
CA SER A 170 8.57 3.06 -44.47
C SER A 170 7.26 3.65 -44.99
N THR A 171 6.18 3.62 -44.18
CA THR A 171 4.89 4.23 -44.55
C THR A 171 4.96 5.76 -44.55
N ARG A 172 5.68 6.37 -43.59
CA ARG A 172 5.92 7.83 -43.59
C ARG A 172 6.74 8.26 -44.81
N GLU A 173 7.82 7.56 -45.11
CA GLU A 173 8.65 7.84 -46.29
C GLU A 173 7.87 7.68 -47.61
N ALA A 174 7.00 6.67 -47.71
CA ALA A 174 6.13 6.48 -48.87
C ALA A 174 5.06 7.58 -49.01
N ALA A 175 4.47 8.05 -47.89
CA ALA A 175 3.52 9.14 -47.87
C ALA A 175 4.18 10.49 -48.25
N GLU A 176 5.39 10.75 -47.78
CA GLU A 176 6.19 11.93 -48.15
C GLU A 176 6.60 11.91 -49.62
N ARG A 177 6.95 10.74 -50.18
CA ARG A 177 7.26 10.62 -51.61
C ARG A 177 6.02 10.87 -52.48
N SER A 178 4.87 10.31 -52.08
CA SER A 178 3.61 10.48 -52.81
C SER A 178 3.12 11.93 -52.80
N THR A 179 3.31 12.66 -51.69
CA THR A 179 2.97 14.09 -51.61
C THR A 179 3.91 14.96 -52.46
N ARG A 180 5.22 14.63 -52.54
CA ARG A 180 6.16 15.30 -53.45
C ARG A 180 5.81 15.07 -54.93
N GLU A 181 5.49 13.83 -55.31
CA GLU A 181 5.08 13.51 -56.68
C GLU A 181 3.75 14.17 -57.08
N ALA A 182 2.80 14.31 -56.15
CA ALA A 182 1.56 15.06 -56.35
C ALA A 182 1.81 16.57 -56.52
N ALA A 183 2.74 17.14 -55.74
CA ALA A 183 3.15 18.54 -55.86
C ALA A 183 3.84 18.83 -57.20
N GLU A 184 4.69 17.93 -57.69
CA GLU A 184 5.35 18.04 -59.00
C GLU A 184 4.37 17.91 -60.18
N LYS A 185 3.37 17.03 -60.10
CA LYS A 185 2.30 16.95 -61.12
C LYS A 185 1.40 18.19 -61.14
N SER A 186 1.17 18.82 -59.99
CA SER A 186 0.42 20.08 -59.89
C SER A 186 1.19 21.25 -60.53
N THR A 187 2.51 21.31 -60.36
CA THR A 187 3.37 22.30 -61.03
C THR A 187 3.45 22.08 -62.55
N ARG A 188 3.45 20.83 -63.03
CA ARG A 188 3.40 20.53 -64.47
C ARG A 188 2.08 20.88 -65.15
N LYS A 189 0.93 20.81 -64.45
CA LYS A 189 -0.37 21.23 -65.00
C LYS A 189 -0.56 22.76 -65.06
N ASN A 190 0.13 23.53 -64.21
CA ASN A 190 0.05 24.99 -64.22
C ASN A 190 0.88 25.65 -65.34
N ASN A 191 1.85 24.96 -65.93
CA ASN A 191 2.64 25.49 -67.06
C ASN A 191 1.93 25.45 -68.42
N ASN A 192 0.74 24.86 -68.52
CA ASN A 192 -0.10 24.88 -69.73
C ASN A 192 -1.34 25.78 -69.63
N LYS A 193 -1.43 26.64 -68.60
CA LYS A 193 -2.50 27.62 -68.48
C LYS A 193 -2.03 28.87 -67.73
N SER A 194 -1.19 29.69 -68.34
CA SER A 194 -1.23 31.15 -68.22
C SER A 194 -0.11 31.79 -69.04
N GLU A 195 -0.26 31.75 -70.37
CA GLU A 195 -0.05 32.99 -71.12
C GLU A 195 -1.23 33.89 -70.75
N LYS A 196 -1.06 34.79 -69.78
CA LYS A 196 -1.52 36.17 -69.86
C LYS A 196 -1.36 36.90 -68.53
N LYS A 197 -0.72 38.07 -68.67
CA LYS A 197 -0.99 39.32 -67.96
C LYS A 197 -0.35 39.51 -66.57
N SER A 198 0.78 40.20 -66.62
CA SER A 198 1.00 41.53 -66.03
C SER A 198 0.66 41.76 -64.54
N THR A 199 1.75 42.11 -63.83
CA THR A 199 1.92 43.19 -62.84
C THR A 199 1.38 43.08 -61.41
N ASN A 200 2.34 43.28 -60.49
CA ASN A 200 2.29 43.91 -59.17
C ASN A 200 1.49 43.25 -58.04
N LYS A 201 2.17 42.91 -56.94
CA LYS A 201 2.16 43.68 -55.66
C LYS A 201 2.90 42.92 -54.53
N ILE A 202 3.95 43.55 -53.98
CA ILE A 202 4.33 43.78 -52.55
C ILE A 202 4.01 42.60 -51.56
N ALA A 203 4.90 42.06 -50.72
CA ALA A 203 5.82 42.72 -49.79
C ALA A 203 6.88 41.75 -49.21
N ARG A 204 7.96 42.34 -48.70
CA ARG A 204 9.07 41.72 -47.98
C ARG A 204 8.69 41.22 -46.59
N ILE A 205 9.28 40.08 -46.26
CA ILE A 205 9.43 39.46 -44.94
C ILE A 205 10.27 40.36 -44.03
N VAL A 206 9.84 40.56 -42.78
CA VAL A 206 10.76 40.79 -41.66
C VAL A 206 10.27 40.00 -40.44
N VAL A 207 11.19 39.17 -39.95
CA VAL A 207 11.13 38.35 -38.75
C VAL A 207 11.39 39.22 -37.51
N THR A 208 10.56 39.09 -36.47
CA THR A 208 10.91 39.54 -35.11
C THR A 208 10.51 38.49 -34.07
N LYS A 209 11.43 38.31 -33.10
CA LYS A 209 11.45 37.35 -31.98
C LYS A 209 10.26 37.47 -31.01
N PRO A 210 9.99 36.44 -30.19
CA PRO A 210 8.97 36.48 -29.15
C PRO A 210 9.55 37.01 -27.83
N THR A 211 8.76 37.81 -27.11
CA THR A 211 9.00 38.14 -25.70
C THR A 211 7.69 38.11 -24.91
N ASN A 212 7.79 37.47 -23.75
CA ASN A 212 6.83 37.25 -22.67
C ASN A 212 5.73 38.30 -22.47
N GLU A 213 4.51 37.80 -22.21
CA GLU A 213 3.47 38.51 -21.48
C GLU A 213 3.01 37.65 -20.31
N GLN A 214 3.25 38.17 -19.10
CA GLN A 214 2.77 37.66 -17.82
C GLN A 214 1.34 38.16 -17.62
N THR A 215 0.40 37.26 -17.33
CA THR A 215 -0.98 37.63 -16.99
C THR A 215 -1.16 37.53 -15.47
N GLU A 216 -1.29 38.70 -14.85
CA GLU A 216 -1.65 38.92 -13.45
C GLU A 216 -3.15 38.66 -13.26
N VAL A 217 -3.50 37.71 -12.39
CA VAL A 217 -4.89 37.38 -12.06
C VAL A 217 -5.33 38.21 -10.86
N LYS A 218 -6.28 39.11 -11.11
CA LYS A 218 -6.89 40.04 -10.15
C LYS A 218 -7.93 39.30 -9.29
N TYR A 219 -7.70 39.24 -7.97
CA TYR A 219 -8.67 38.73 -7.01
C TYR A 219 -9.83 39.72 -6.82
N ILE A 220 -11.06 39.22 -6.91
CA ILE A 220 -12.30 39.94 -6.57
C ILE A 220 -12.81 39.31 -5.26
N GLU A 221 -12.92 40.10 -4.21
CA GLU A 221 -13.56 39.71 -2.94
C GLU A 221 -15.09 39.61 -3.12
N PRO A 222 -15.75 38.57 -2.59
CA PRO A 222 -17.20 38.57 -2.46
C PRO A 222 -17.65 39.12 -1.08
N PRO A 223 -18.81 39.81 -1.03
CA PRO A 223 -19.24 40.57 0.15
C PRO A 223 -19.99 39.73 1.20
N VAL A 224 -20.09 40.35 2.37
CA VAL A 224 -20.60 39.88 3.66
C VAL A 224 -22.12 39.73 3.73
N SER A 225 -22.53 38.74 4.54
CA SER A 225 -23.78 38.54 5.30
C SER A 225 -25.12 38.35 4.59
N GLU A 226 -25.75 37.21 4.90
CA GLU A 226 -27.14 37.16 5.40
C GLU A 226 -27.38 35.83 6.17
N GLN A 227 -27.81 35.93 7.43
CA GLN A 227 -28.45 34.84 8.18
C GLN A 227 -29.93 34.78 7.76
N PRO A 228 -30.59 33.61 7.81
CA PRO A 228 -31.62 33.50 8.85
C PRO A 228 -31.97 32.08 9.38
N ASN A 229 -32.47 32.08 10.63
CA ASN A 229 -33.48 31.20 11.24
C ASN A 229 -33.08 29.91 11.99
N ALA A 230 -33.14 30.04 13.32
CA ALA A 230 -33.77 29.16 14.32
C ALA A 230 -33.64 27.63 14.16
N VAL A 231 -32.66 27.07 14.86
CA VAL A 231 -32.49 25.62 15.07
C VAL A 231 -33.32 25.17 16.28
N THR A 232 -34.26 24.25 16.06
CA THR A 232 -34.89 23.46 17.13
C THR A 232 -33.85 22.53 17.79
N PRO A 233 -33.74 22.48 19.13
CA PRO A 233 -32.80 21.61 19.81
C PRO A 233 -33.38 20.19 19.84
N ASN A 234 -32.75 19.22 19.17
CA ASN A 234 -32.72 17.78 19.52
C ASN A 234 -32.23 16.84 18.39
N SER A 235 -31.49 17.31 17.37
CA SER A 235 -30.72 16.42 16.50
C SER A 235 -29.23 16.68 16.67
N VAL A 236 -28.57 15.91 17.54
CA VAL A 236 -27.10 15.87 17.56
C VAL A 236 -26.62 15.15 16.30
N ASP A 237 -25.73 15.77 15.55
CA ASP A 237 -25.21 15.21 14.30
C ASP A 237 -24.59 13.82 14.52
N GLY A 238 -25.12 12.84 13.80
CA GLY A 238 -24.62 11.47 13.74
C GLY A 238 -23.76 11.22 12.50
N PRO A 239 -23.09 10.06 12.41
CA PRO A 239 -22.27 9.73 11.25
C PRO A 239 -23.13 9.41 10.03
N PHE A 240 -22.52 9.44 8.84
CA PHE A 240 -23.11 8.96 7.57
C PHE A 240 -24.42 9.63 7.15
N GLY A 241 -24.63 10.87 7.58
CA GLY A 241 -25.85 11.62 7.29
C GLY A 241 -27.05 11.20 8.14
N LEU A 242 -26.83 10.44 9.22
CA LEU A 242 -27.82 10.13 10.23
C LEU A 242 -27.75 11.14 11.39
N SER A 243 -28.79 11.16 12.23
CA SER A 243 -28.79 11.92 13.49
C SER A 243 -28.99 10.97 14.67
N TRP A 244 -28.26 11.19 15.76
CA TRP A 244 -28.50 10.45 16.99
C TRP A 244 -29.93 10.67 17.49
N GLY A 245 -30.53 9.64 18.10
CA GLY A 245 -31.93 9.71 18.53
C GLY A 245 -32.97 9.47 17.43
N SER A 246 -32.57 9.37 16.17
CA SER A 246 -33.52 9.06 15.07
C SER A 246 -34.22 7.72 15.31
N THR A 247 -35.53 7.67 15.09
CA THR A 247 -36.30 6.42 15.14
C THR A 247 -36.06 5.58 13.90
N GLU A 248 -36.36 4.28 14.00
CA GLU A 248 -36.29 3.34 12.86
C GLU A 248 -37.10 3.85 11.67
N SER A 249 -38.33 4.35 11.92
CA SER A 249 -39.22 4.90 10.88
C SER A 249 -38.64 6.13 10.21
N LYS A 250 -37.96 7.01 10.97
CA LYS A 250 -37.30 8.20 10.41
C LYS A 250 -36.10 7.80 9.54
N VAL A 251 -35.31 6.82 9.95
CA VAL A 251 -34.17 6.34 9.15
C VAL A 251 -34.67 5.66 7.85
N LYS A 252 -35.75 4.87 7.92
CA LYS A 252 -36.39 4.30 6.72
C LYS A 252 -36.89 5.35 5.74
N SER A 253 -37.47 6.46 6.22
CA SER A 253 -37.94 7.54 5.35
C SER A 253 -36.81 8.33 4.67
N MET A 254 -35.57 8.15 5.10
CA MET A 254 -34.37 8.67 4.40
C MET A 254 -33.90 7.76 3.26
N GLY A 255 -34.66 6.71 2.92
CA GLY A 255 -34.33 5.75 1.88
C GLY A 255 -33.41 4.61 2.33
N VAL A 256 -33.16 4.47 3.65
CA VAL A 256 -32.32 3.41 4.19
C VAL A 256 -33.14 2.12 4.33
N THR A 257 -32.66 1.05 3.72
CA THR A 257 -33.25 -0.29 3.90
C THR A 257 -32.70 -0.90 5.19
N LEU A 258 -33.58 -1.11 6.18
CA LEU A 258 -33.22 -1.74 7.45
C LEU A 258 -33.73 -3.18 7.51
N ILE A 259 -32.80 -4.14 7.59
CA ILE A 259 -33.11 -5.56 7.78
C ILE A 259 -32.91 -5.90 9.25
N LYS A 260 -33.98 -6.29 9.95
CA LYS A 260 -33.89 -6.64 11.37
C LYS A 260 -33.12 -7.95 11.51
N THR A 261 -32.10 -7.97 12.35
CA THR A 261 -31.32 -9.18 12.62
C THR A 261 -31.70 -9.82 13.94
N THR A 262 -31.68 -9.05 15.03
CA THR A 262 -31.93 -9.54 16.39
C THR A 262 -32.44 -8.38 17.29
N SER A 263 -33.13 -8.71 18.38
CA SER A 263 -33.29 -7.83 19.55
C SER A 263 -32.41 -8.39 20.68
N SER A 264 -31.46 -7.61 21.19
CA SER A 264 -30.53 -8.03 22.24
C SER A 264 -30.74 -7.14 23.47
N GLY A 265 -31.38 -7.64 24.52
CA GLY A 265 -31.82 -6.80 25.63
C GLY A 265 -32.78 -5.71 25.12
N ASN A 266 -32.59 -4.46 25.58
CA ASN A 266 -33.42 -3.32 25.19
C ASN A 266 -32.91 -2.56 23.95
N VAL A 267 -32.30 -3.25 22.98
CA VAL A 267 -31.89 -2.66 21.70
C VAL A 267 -32.31 -3.52 20.50
N ASN A 268 -32.80 -2.86 19.46
CA ASN A 268 -33.08 -3.46 18.16
C ASN A 268 -31.87 -3.29 17.24
N VAL A 269 -31.43 -4.39 16.63
CA VAL A 269 -30.28 -4.43 15.72
C VAL A 269 -30.78 -4.57 14.28
N TYR A 270 -30.29 -3.68 13.43
CA TYR A 270 -30.57 -3.70 12.00
C TYR A 270 -29.28 -3.68 11.19
N THR A 271 -29.32 -4.32 10.02
CA THR A 271 -28.27 -4.18 9.01
C THR A 271 -28.78 -3.40 7.81
N SER A 272 -27.85 -2.73 7.14
CA SER A 272 -28.05 -2.07 5.84
C SER A 272 -26.78 -2.18 5.00
N THR A 273 -26.92 -2.16 3.68
CA THR A 273 -25.81 -2.06 2.72
C THR A 273 -25.53 -0.63 2.29
N SER A 274 -26.37 0.32 2.68
CA SER A 274 -26.21 1.73 2.33
C SER A 274 -26.80 2.69 3.37
N LEU A 275 -26.19 3.86 3.47
CA LEU A 275 -26.62 5.00 4.29
C LEU A 275 -26.62 6.28 3.43
N PRO A 276 -27.27 7.38 3.88
CA PRO A 276 -27.38 8.62 3.11
C PRO A 276 -26.03 9.17 2.64
N LYS A 277 -24.97 9.02 3.45
CA LYS A 277 -23.59 9.29 3.05
C LYS A 277 -22.75 8.02 3.19
N ASN A 278 -22.67 7.25 2.10
CA ASN A 278 -21.83 6.05 2.01
C ASN A 278 -20.34 6.37 1.99
N ILE A 279 -19.54 5.37 2.38
CA ILE A 279 -18.08 5.40 2.27
C ILE A 279 -17.63 4.21 1.42
N SER A 280 -16.58 4.41 0.61
CA SER A 280 -16.19 3.48 -0.46
C SER A 280 -15.77 2.08 0.03
N PHE A 281 -15.17 2.00 1.23
CA PHE A 281 -14.70 0.74 1.78
C PHE A 281 -15.79 -0.09 2.47
N ALA A 282 -16.96 0.49 2.75
CA ALA A 282 -18.02 -0.19 3.47
C ALA A 282 -18.62 -1.34 2.65
N GLU A 283 -18.83 -2.48 3.29
CA GLU A 283 -19.64 -3.59 2.78
C GLU A 283 -21.02 -3.57 3.44
N SER A 284 -21.07 -3.33 4.74
CA SER A 284 -22.32 -3.27 5.49
C SER A 284 -22.24 -2.33 6.69
N TYR A 285 -23.42 -1.95 7.14
CA TYR A 285 -23.67 -1.11 8.30
C TYR A 285 -24.56 -1.88 9.28
N THR A 286 -24.24 -1.79 10.56
CA THR A 286 -25.07 -2.27 11.66
C THR A 286 -25.50 -1.08 12.50
N LEU A 287 -26.81 -0.93 12.69
CA LEU A 287 -27.44 0.17 13.42
C LEU A 287 -28.17 -0.39 14.64
N LEU A 288 -27.92 0.19 15.81
CA LEU A 288 -28.62 -0.19 17.03
C LEU A 288 -29.52 0.95 17.50
N PHE A 289 -30.78 0.62 17.71
CA PHE A 289 -31.81 1.52 18.19
C PHE A 289 -32.27 1.09 19.57
N ASN A 290 -32.27 2.01 20.52
CA ASN A 290 -32.97 1.82 21.78
C ASN A 290 -34.40 2.39 21.66
N PRO A 291 -35.42 1.73 22.21
CA PRO A 291 -36.81 2.20 22.10
C PRO A 291 -37.08 3.61 22.63
N SER A 292 -36.39 4.03 23.72
CA SER A 292 -36.59 5.35 24.32
C SER A 292 -35.59 6.39 23.81
N GLN A 293 -34.40 5.98 23.42
CA GLN A 293 -33.29 6.87 23.02
C GLN A 293 -33.01 6.88 21.50
N GLY A 294 -33.74 6.12 20.68
CA GLY A 294 -33.55 6.04 19.23
C GLY A 294 -32.19 5.46 18.82
N LEU A 295 -31.65 5.88 17.68
CA LEU A 295 -30.34 5.44 17.18
C LEU A 295 -29.23 5.81 18.16
N GLN A 296 -28.44 4.81 18.59
CA GLN A 296 -27.37 4.99 19.59
C GLN A 296 -26.05 4.28 19.23
N LYS A 297 -25.99 3.49 18.16
CA LYS A 297 -24.72 2.94 17.67
C LYS A 297 -24.76 2.71 16.17
N VAL A 298 -23.66 3.03 15.50
CA VAL A 298 -23.45 2.71 14.08
C VAL A 298 -22.10 2.05 13.93
N THR A 299 -22.08 0.83 13.42
CA THR A 299 -20.86 0.09 13.09
C THR A 299 -20.80 -0.12 11.59
N VAL A 300 -19.66 0.20 10.98
CA VAL A 300 -19.31 -0.13 9.60
C VAL A 300 -18.41 -1.34 9.60
N VAL A 301 -18.68 -2.28 8.70
CA VAL A 301 -17.79 -3.39 8.36
C VAL A 301 -17.33 -3.19 6.92
N SER A 302 -16.02 -3.18 6.70
CA SER A 302 -15.47 -3.08 5.35
C SER A 302 -15.67 -4.36 4.56
N LYS A 303 -15.47 -4.28 3.24
CA LYS A 303 -15.17 -5.46 2.43
C LYS A 303 -13.99 -6.23 3.04
N ASN A 304 -14.00 -7.55 2.90
CA ASN A 304 -12.85 -8.37 3.26
C ASN A 304 -11.63 -7.96 2.44
N ILE A 305 -10.51 -7.78 3.13
CA ILE A 305 -9.17 -7.64 2.55
C ILE A 305 -8.64 -9.06 2.43
N ASN A 306 -8.48 -9.57 1.21
CA ASN A 306 -8.11 -10.95 0.93
C ASN A 306 -6.69 -11.03 0.36
N ASN A 307 -6.04 -12.18 0.50
CA ASN A 307 -4.68 -12.44 -0.01
C ASN A 307 -3.62 -11.48 0.57
N ASP A 308 -3.89 -10.87 1.71
CA ASP A 308 -3.03 -9.88 2.37
C ASP A 308 -2.31 -10.52 3.57
N ILE A 309 -1.43 -11.47 3.27
CA ILE A 309 -0.80 -12.34 4.28
C ILE A 309 -0.04 -11.55 5.37
N THR A 310 0.55 -10.42 4.99
CA THR A 310 1.37 -9.56 5.86
C THR A 310 0.57 -8.45 6.54
N GLY A 311 -0.69 -8.29 6.14
CA GLY A 311 -1.54 -7.19 6.56
C GLY A 311 -1.26 -5.87 5.86
N ARG A 312 -0.36 -5.79 4.87
CA ARG A 312 0.04 -4.51 4.25
C ARG A 312 -1.16 -3.70 3.78
N GLU A 313 -2.05 -4.31 3.00
CA GLU A 313 -3.23 -3.63 2.48
C GLU A 313 -4.18 -3.19 3.60
N GLY A 314 -4.39 -4.04 4.61
CA GLY A 314 -5.22 -3.67 5.75
C GLY A 314 -4.62 -2.56 6.61
N LYS A 315 -3.31 -2.54 6.79
CA LYS A 315 -2.58 -1.48 7.50
C LYS A 315 -2.69 -0.15 6.75
N GLU A 316 -2.51 -0.17 5.43
CA GLU A 316 -2.66 1.01 4.57
C GLU A 316 -4.09 1.57 4.62
N LEU A 317 -5.11 0.70 4.53
CA LEU A 317 -6.51 1.12 4.64
C LEU A 317 -6.80 1.69 6.05
N TYR A 318 -6.34 1.01 7.10
CA TYR A 318 -6.49 1.46 8.48
C TYR A 318 -5.87 2.85 8.70
N GLU A 319 -4.63 3.07 8.27
CA GLU A 319 -3.95 4.37 8.41
C GLU A 319 -4.62 5.46 7.57
N THR A 320 -5.12 5.13 6.38
CA THR A 320 -5.89 6.07 5.56
C THR A 320 -7.14 6.55 6.30
N VAL A 321 -7.93 5.62 6.86
CA VAL A 321 -9.17 5.96 7.60
C VAL A 321 -8.85 6.69 8.91
N LYS A 322 -7.83 6.24 9.66
CA LYS A 322 -7.35 6.89 10.88
C LYS A 322 -6.93 8.34 10.62
N SER A 323 -6.22 8.60 9.52
CA SER A 323 -5.83 9.95 9.12
C SER A 323 -7.05 10.82 8.82
N GLN A 324 -8.00 10.32 8.01
CA GLN A 324 -9.25 11.03 7.70
C GLN A 324 -10.07 11.35 8.95
N LEU A 325 -10.18 10.42 9.91
CA LEU A 325 -10.85 10.65 11.18
C LEU A 325 -10.13 11.71 12.03
N THR A 326 -8.80 11.63 12.09
CA THR A 326 -7.99 12.61 12.84
C THR A 326 -8.15 14.01 12.26
N THR A 327 -8.16 14.16 10.93
CA THR A 327 -8.45 15.44 10.26
C THR A 327 -9.87 15.93 10.57
N LYS A 328 -10.86 15.03 10.52
CA LYS A 328 -12.27 15.40 10.76
C LYS A 328 -12.53 15.84 12.20
N TYR A 329 -11.95 15.16 13.19
CA TYR A 329 -12.22 15.40 14.61
C TYR A 329 -11.16 16.27 15.30
N SER A 330 -10.10 16.66 14.59
CA SER A 330 -9.00 17.50 15.09
C SER A 330 -8.39 17.01 16.42
N THR A 331 -8.54 15.71 16.70
CA THR A 331 -8.14 15.08 17.96
C THR A 331 -7.33 13.83 17.62
N PRO A 332 -6.12 13.64 18.18
CA PRO A 332 -5.35 12.43 17.95
C PRO A 332 -6.01 11.24 18.67
N PRO A 333 -6.04 10.05 18.06
CA PRO A 333 -6.56 8.86 18.71
C PRO A 333 -5.61 8.33 19.79
N LYS A 334 -6.18 7.70 20.82
CA LYS A 334 -5.45 6.71 21.63
C LYS A 334 -5.34 5.43 20.79
N SER A 335 -4.12 5.07 20.40
CA SER A 335 -3.88 3.95 19.47
C SER A 335 -3.11 2.82 20.14
N THR A 336 -3.40 1.58 19.74
CA THR A 336 -2.61 0.40 20.07
C THR A 336 -2.53 -0.48 18.83
N GLU A 337 -1.32 -0.63 18.29
CA GLU A 337 -1.00 -1.34 17.05
C GLU A 337 0.11 -2.35 17.33
N LEU A 338 -0.29 -3.53 17.80
CA LEU A 338 0.60 -4.59 18.26
C LEU A 338 0.20 -5.92 17.65
N THR A 339 1.19 -6.75 17.29
CA THR A 339 1.01 -8.14 16.86
C THR A 339 2.19 -8.99 17.34
N GLY A 340 1.97 -10.30 17.51
CA GLY A 340 3.03 -11.26 17.79
C GLY A 340 3.53 -11.27 19.23
N LEU A 341 2.68 -10.97 20.22
CA LEU A 341 3.11 -10.83 21.62
C LEU A 341 3.57 -12.16 22.26
N LYS A 342 2.97 -13.30 21.92
CA LYS A 342 3.35 -14.63 22.47
C LYS A 342 3.26 -15.78 21.46
N LEU A 343 2.21 -15.79 20.64
CA LEU A 343 1.95 -16.75 19.55
C LEU A 343 1.84 -15.97 18.24
N TRP A 344 1.91 -16.66 17.10
CA TRP A 344 1.73 -16.07 15.77
C TRP A 344 2.74 -14.94 15.47
N LYS A 345 4.03 -15.28 15.55
CA LYS A 345 5.14 -14.32 15.43
C LYS A 345 5.70 -14.24 14.02
N GLU A 346 5.32 -15.18 13.16
CA GLU A 346 5.77 -15.18 11.80
C GLU A 346 5.03 -14.07 11.04
N TYR A 347 5.74 -13.50 10.06
CA TYR A 347 5.30 -12.30 9.36
C TYR A 347 4.01 -12.55 8.52
N ASP A 348 3.71 -13.81 8.22
CA ASP A 348 2.56 -14.32 7.47
C ASP A 348 1.36 -14.70 8.34
N GLU A 349 1.45 -14.46 9.65
CA GLU A 349 0.43 -14.79 10.64
C GLU A 349 -0.31 -13.54 11.16
N PHE A 350 -0.13 -12.38 10.50
CA PHE A 350 -0.67 -11.09 10.96
C PHE A 350 -2.17 -11.13 11.30
N TYR A 351 -3.02 -11.51 10.34
CA TYR A 351 -4.47 -11.59 10.57
C TYR A 351 -4.87 -12.75 11.48
N GLN A 352 -4.10 -13.84 11.51
CA GLN A 352 -4.34 -14.90 12.49
C GLN A 352 -4.14 -14.35 13.91
N CYS A 353 -3.07 -13.57 14.11
CA CYS A 353 -2.82 -12.92 15.38
C CYS A 353 -3.95 -11.96 15.76
N LEU A 354 -4.45 -11.14 14.84
CA LEU A 354 -5.58 -10.22 15.12
C LEU A 354 -6.90 -10.93 15.38
N LYS A 355 -7.06 -12.19 14.97
CA LYS A 355 -8.25 -13.00 15.25
C LYS A 355 -8.30 -13.46 16.71
N TYR A 356 -7.15 -13.76 17.32
CA TYR A 356 -7.07 -14.33 18.66
C TYR A 356 -6.80 -13.28 19.73
N SER A 357 -7.70 -13.21 20.72
CA SER A 357 -7.52 -12.32 21.87
C SER A 357 -6.18 -12.57 22.56
N GLY A 358 -5.45 -11.49 22.86
CA GLY A 358 -4.15 -11.54 23.51
C GLY A 358 -2.94 -11.76 22.59
N CYS A 359 -3.14 -12.00 21.29
CA CYS A 359 -2.02 -12.06 20.36
C CYS A 359 -1.66 -10.68 19.79
N GLY A 360 -2.66 -9.98 19.27
CA GLY A 360 -2.50 -8.69 18.63
C GLY A 360 -3.73 -7.82 18.79
N LEU A 361 -3.52 -6.51 18.72
CA LEU A 361 -4.55 -5.50 18.80
C LEU A 361 -4.16 -4.37 17.86
N TRP A 362 -5.06 -4.04 16.93
CA TRP A 362 -4.93 -2.92 16.01
C TRP A 362 -6.18 -2.05 16.16
N VAL A 363 -6.08 -1.04 17.02
CA VAL A 363 -7.21 -0.18 17.39
C VAL A 363 -6.78 1.28 17.57
N SER A 364 -7.63 2.19 17.12
CA SER A 364 -7.57 3.63 17.40
C SER A 364 -8.88 4.09 18.00
N LEU A 365 -8.82 4.86 19.09
CA LEU A 365 -9.97 5.37 19.82
C LEU A 365 -9.94 6.90 19.86
N TRP A 366 -11.05 7.53 19.46
CA TRP A 366 -11.27 8.97 19.61
C TRP A 366 -12.39 9.23 20.63
N GLU A 367 -12.27 10.36 21.31
CA GLU A 367 -13.23 10.88 22.28
C GLU A 367 -13.87 12.15 21.65
N ALA A 368 -14.82 12.06 20.70
CA ALA A 368 -15.31 13.28 20.02
C ALA A 368 -16.74 13.22 19.45
N PRO A 369 -17.60 14.21 19.81
CA PRO A 369 -18.14 14.37 21.18
C PRO A 369 -18.69 13.06 21.80
N ASN A 370 -18.74 11.97 21.02
CA ASN A 370 -19.02 10.63 21.49
C ASN A 370 -17.87 9.67 21.10
N PRO A 371 -17.77 8.48 21.71
CA PRO A 371 -16.70 7.53 21.39
C PRO A 371 -16.72 7.05 19.93
N ILE A 372 -15.53 6.97 19.33
CA ILE A 372 -15.29 6.41 18.00
C ILE A 372 -14.16 5.38 18.11
N ALA A 373 -14.38 4.18 17.56
CA ALA A 373 -13.37 3.12 17.53
C ALA A 373 -13.12 2.65 16.10
N LEU A 374 -11.87 2.62 15.68
CA LEU A 374 -11.41 2.01 14.44
C LEU A 374 -10.59 0.77 14.78
N GLU A 375 -10.95 -0.39 14.25
CA GLU A 375 -10.27 -1.66 14.49
C GLU A 375 -9.92 -2.35 13.17
N LEU A 376 -8.71 -2.86 13.04
CA LEU A 376 -8.37 -3.86 12.02
C LEU A 376 -8.52 -5.25 12.65
N LYS A 377 -9.35 -6.09 12.03
CA LYS A 377 -9.72 -7.41 12.54
C LYS A 377 -9.24 -8.51 11.59
N GLY A 378 -8.87 -9.65 12.16
CA GLY A 378 -8.55 -10.85 11.41
C GLY A 378 -9.71 -11.84 11.31
N ILE A 379 -9.82 -12.51 10.17
CA ILE A 379 -10.77 -13.62 9.94
C ILE A 379 -10.01 -14.95 9.91
N ASN A 380 -8.97 -15.01 9.07
CA ASN A 380 -8.08 -16.16 8.89
C ASN A 380 -6.74 -15.68 8.30
N ARG A 381 -5.88 -16.59 7.85
CA ARG A 381 -4.59 -16.23 7.25
C ARG A 381 -4.78 -15.39 6.00
N GLY A 382 -4.13 -14.22 5.96
CA GLY A 382 -4.22 -13.31 4.82
C GLY A 382 -5.60 -12.68 4.58
N THR A 383 -6.55 -12.86 5.52
CA THR A 383 -7.89 -12.26 5.40
C THR A 383 -8.27 -11.50 6.65
N GLY A 384 -8.63 -10.23 6.47
CA GLY A 384 -9.13 -9.37 7.52
C GLY A 384 -10.16 -8.36 7.03
N PHE A 385 -10.60 -7.48 7.92
CA PHE A 385 -11.53 -6.41 7.61
C PHE A 385 -11.36 -5.28 8.61
N LEU A 386 -11.78 -4.09 8.20
CA LEU A 386 -11.85 -2.90 9.03
C LEU A 386 -13.22 -2.79 9.68
N ARG A 387 -13.25 -2.43 10.96
CA ARG A 387 -14.47 -2.12 11.70
C ARG A 387 -14.38 -0.70 12.23
N LEU A 388 -15.34 0.13 11.87
CA LEU A 388 -15.45 1.51 12.37
C LEU A 388 -16.75 1.64 13.16
N THR A 389 -16.65 2.02 14.42
CA THR A 389 -17.78 2.13 15.34
C THR A 389 -17.91 3.55 15.83
N TYR A 390 -19.14 4.07 15.77
CA TYR A 390 -19.56 5.30 16.42
C TYR A 390 -20.59 4.97 17.48
N GLU A 391 -20.43 5.56 18.66
CA GLU A 391 -21.38 5.43 19.76
C GLU A 391 -22.14 6.75 19.93
N GLY A 392 -23.42 6.65 20.28
CA GLY A 392 -24.29 7.79 20.58
C GLY A 392 -24.16 8.24 22.03
N PRO A 393 -24.71 9.41 22.37
CA PRO A 393 -24.53 10.04 23.67
C PRO A 393 -25.11 9.24 24.85
N ALA A 394 -26.14 8.41 24.62
CA ALA A 394 -26.75 7.60 25.66
C ALA A 394 -26.23 6.16 25.70
N TRP A 395 -25.26 5.80 24.84
CA TRP A 395 -24.85 4.41 24.67
C TRP A 395 -24.26 3.79 25.95
N SER A 396 -23.40 4.50 26.68
CA SER A 396 -22.84 3.99 27.94
C SER A 396 -23.93 3.68 28.96
N GLN A 397 -24.89 4.58 29.13
CA GLN A 397 -26.02 4.38 30.04
C GLN A 397 -26.85 3.15 29.65
N ILE A 398 -27.12 2.97 28.35
CA ILE A 398 -27.88 1.81 27.85
C ILE A 398 -27.16 0.50 28.14
N VAL A 399 -25.82 0.47 28.03
CA VAL A 399 -25.02 -0.71 28.35
C VAL A 399 -25.10 -1.02 29.84
N ASP A 400 -24.99 -0.01 30.71
CA ASP A 400 -25.05 -0.18 32.16
C ASP A 400 -26.45 -0.61 32.64
N ASP A 401 -27.52 -0.04 32.07
CA ASP A 401 -28.90 -0.42 32.37
C ASP A 401 -29.17 -1.88 32.01
N ASN A 402 -28.70 -2.34 30.84
CA ASN A 402 -28.86 -3.73 30.41
C ASN A 402 -28.11 -4.70 31.35
N LYS A 403 -26.89 -4.37 31.79
CA LYS A 403 -26.13 -5.20 32.75
C LYS A 403 -26.85 -5.31 34.10
N ASN A 404 -27.37 -4.19 34.59
CA ASN A 404 -28.10 -4.14 35.85
C ASN A 404 -29.46 -4.85 35.79
N GLN A 405 -30.08 -4.94 34.61
CA GLN A 405 -31.29 -5.72 34.42
C GLN A 405 -30.98 -7.23 34.45
N SER A 406 -29.95 -7.68 33.72
CA SER A 406 -29.54 -9.10 33.74
C SER A 406 -29.16 -9.57 35.15
N SER A 407 -28.45 -8.75 35.93
CA SER A 407 -28.10 -9.12 37.31
C SER A 407 -29.31 -9.22 38.25
N LYS A 408 -30.34 -8.39 38.04
CA LYS A 408 -31.60 -8.49 38.78
C LYS A 408 -32.42 -9.71 38.38
N GLU A 409 -32.43 -10.05 37.10
CA GLU A 409 -33.09 -11.26 36.59
C GLU A 409 -32.41 -12.51 37.17
N ASP A 410 -31.07 -12.58 37.15
CA ASP A 410 -30.29 -13.66 37.77
C ASP A 410 -30.57 -13.75 39.28
N ALA A 411 -30.58 -12.62 39.99
CA ALA A 411 -30.87 -12.57 41.42
C ALA A 411 -32.33 -12.93 41.76
N SER A 412 -33.26 -12.79 40.80
CA SER A 412 -34.66 -13.18 40.97
C SER A 412 -34.94 -14.64 40.58
N ALA A 413 -34.02 -15.26 39.83
CA ALA A 413 -34.09 -16.65 39.39
C ALA A 413 -33.37 -17.62 40.36
N LEU A 414 -32.49 -17.09 41.22
CA LEU A 414 -31.87 -17.77 42.36
C LEU A 414 -32.72 -17.55 43.62
#